data_AF-A0ABD0JGZ0-F1
#
_entry.id   AF-A0ABD0JGZ0-F1
#
_cell.length_a   1.000
_cell.length_b   1.000
_cell.length_c   1.000
_cell.angle_alpha   90.00
_cell.angle_beta   90.00
_cell.angle_gamma   90.00
#
_symmetry.space_group_name_H-M   'P 1'
#
loop_
_entity.id
_entity.type
_entity.pdbx_description
1 polymer ?
#
loop_
_entity_poly.entity_id
_entity_poly.type
_entity_poly.pdbx_seq_one_letter_code
_entity_poly.pdbx_strand_id
1 'polypeptide(L)'
;MGYKLRQREADLLAKLNLSPQGLPPETIISNLLAKTFIKDEDIRVTYGFLKRDGVNAPVDAILYAKGVDSTQMRKKCQLITSPTLIQHLPSHGPGLPPGLPPGLPLYVIGHVSALSRDRRADDHDPLEVVVSGLSQQLSELNAKVQAQEAEIQDLKAHQAADEQPVAFTARFSKAGVLGLGAGQTLKFDRVSYNAGSGYDPVTGFFTAPSSGTYVFTIQVMNHGTDDNVAEIAVYKGTTPLANAYACCTHYDTGSATTTVHLNKGETTHVQMFQGTMLYGDRFTTFSGTKIAPN
;
A
#
# COMPACT_ATOMS: atom_id res chain seq x y z
N MET A 1 21.51 -64.53 18.99
CA MET A 1 21.42 -63.46 17.97
C MET A 1 21.61 -62.14 18.71
N GLY A 2 22.80 -61.55 18.64
CA GLY A 2 23.17 -60.40 19.50
C GLY A 2 22.70 -59.08 18.89
N TYR A 3 21.85 -58.35 19.62
CA TYR A 3 21.46 -56.99 19.26
C TYR A 3 22.61 -56.02 19.56
N LYS A 4 23.11 -55.30 18.54
CA LYS A 4 24.12 -54.24 18.72
C LYS A 4 23.43 -52.96 19.21
N LEU A 5 23.76 -52.49 20.41
CA LEU A 5 23.38 -51.14 20.85
C LEU A 5 23.95 -50.08 19.91
N ARG A 6 23.23 -48.97 19.70
CA ARG A 6 23.75 -47.83 18.93
C ARG A 6 24.84 -47.14 19.73
N GLN A 7 25.89 -46.66 19.05
CA GLN A 7 27.09 -46.06 19.67
C GLN A 7 26.76 -44.99 20.74
N ARG A 8 25.75 -44.15 20.48
CA ARG A 8 25.28 -43.13 21.43
C ARG A 8 24.71 -43.68 22.74
N GLU A 9 24.03 -44.83 22.69
CA GLU A 9 23.43 -45.48 23.86
C GLU A 9 24.51 -46.16 24.70
N ALA A 10 25.49 -46.77 24.05
CA ALA A 10 26.66 -47.35 24.70
C ALA A 10 27.54 -46.28 25.38
N ASP A 11 27.76 -45.13 24.74
CA ASP A 11 28.51 -44.00 25.29
C ASP A 11 27.81 -43.36 26.50
N LEU A 12 26.47 -43.31 26.50
CA LEU A 12 25.66 -42.84 27.62
C LEU A 12 25.74 -43.78 28.83
N LEU A 13 25.64 -45.09 28.60
CA LEU A 13 25.78 -46.10 29.66
C LEU A 13 27.20 -46.09 30.26
N ALA A 14 28.23 -45.93 29.43
CA ALA A 14 29.62 -45.80 29.88
C ALA A 14 29.86 -44.54 30.71
N LYS A 15 29.28 -43.39 30.33
CA LYS A 15 29.34 -42.14 31.13
C LYS A 15 28.58 -42.22 32.46
N LEU A 16 27.66 -43.17 32.59
CA LEU A 16 26.87 -43.43 33.79
C LEU A 16 27.42 -44.60 34.63
N ASN A 17 28.49 -45.27 34.20
CA ASN A 17 29.11 -46.43 34.86
C ASN A 17 28.14 -47.62 35.07
N LEU A 18 27.19 -47.83 34.14
CA LEU A 18 26.22 -48.94 34.18
C LEU A 18 26.62 -50.04 33.19
N SER A 19 26.60 -51.31 33.63
CA SER A 19 26.94 -52.47 32.79
C SER A 19 25.71 -53.01 32.03
N PRO A 20 25.81 -53.29 30.72
CA PRO A 20 24.68 -53.76 29.92
C PRO A 20 24.29 -55.24 30.13
N GLN A 21 25.00 -56.03 30.94
CA GLN A 21 24.84 -57.50 31.01
C GLN A 21 23.69 -58.03 31.90
N GLY A 22 22.68 -57.22 32.23
CA GLY A 22 21.57 -57.65 33.12
C GLY A 22 20.15 -57.30 32.66
N LEU A 23 19.97 -56.72 31.48
CA LEU A 23 18.66 -56.27 31.01
C LEU A 23 17.89 -57.43 30.34
N PRO A 24 16.64 -57.72 30.75
CA PRO A 24 15.84 -58.77 30.11
C PRO A 24 15.60 -58.45 28.63
N PRO A 25 15.64 -59.46 27.74
CA PRO A 25 15.72 -59.25 26.29
C PRO A 25 14.47 -58.60 25.66
N GLU A 26 13.35 -58.53 26.36
CA GLU A 26 12.11 -57.91 25.85
C GLU A 26 11.96 -56.43 26.23
N THR A 27 12.79 -55.89 27.13
CA THR A 27 12.76 -54.46 27.49
C THR A 27 13.80 -53.68 26.71
N ILE A 28 13.72 -53.75 25.37
CA ILE A 28 14.56 -52.92 24.50
C ILE A 28 13.99 -51.50 24.54
N ILE A 29 14.65 -50.66 25.34
CA ILE A 29 14.45 -49.21 25.47
C ILE A 29 14.65 -48.60 24.09
N SER A 30 13.59 -48.44 23.32
CA SER A 30 13.68 -48.02 21.93
C SER A 30 13.98 -46.53 21.76
N ASN A 31 13.87 -45.70 22.81
CA ASN A 31 14.30 -44.30 22.79
C ASN A 31 14.65 -43.77 24.19
N LEU A 32 15.90 -43.93 24.63
CA LEU A 32 16.40 -43.21 25.80
C LEU A 32 16.78 -41.78 25.39
N LEU A 33 15.83 -40.84 25.42
CA LEU A 33 16.11 -39.41 25.31
C LEU A 33 16.52 -38.87 26.69
N ALA A 34 17.78 -39.13 27.09
CA ALA A 34 18.33 -38.54 28.29
C ALA A 34 18.55 -37.03 28.07
N LYS A 35 17.75 -36.18 28.71
CA LYS A 35 17.99 -34.74 28.78
C LYS A 35 18.25 -34.41 30.25
N THR A 36 19.49 -34.13 30.59
CA THR A 36 19.88 -33.76 31.95
C THR A 36 19.41 -32.33 32.21
N PHE A 37 18.43 -32.13 33.10
CA PHE A 37 17.86 -30.79 33.35
C PHE A 37 18.46 -30.05 34.56
N ILE A 38 19.35 -30.69 35.33
CA ILE A 38 19.99 -30.04 36.48
C ILE A 38 21.45 -30.48 36.54
N LYS A 39 22.38 -29.51 36.43
CA LYS A 39 23.79 -29.67 36.82
C LYS A 39 23.94 -28.96 38.17
N ASP A 40 23.64 -29.69 39.22
CA ASP A 40 24.02 -29.35 40.60
C ASP A 40 24.87 -30.54 41.05
N GLU A 41 26.04 -30.31 41.65
CA GLU A 41 27.15 -31.29 41.68
C GLU A 41 26.79 -32.66 42.29
N ASP A 42 25.70 -32.75 43.07
CA ASP A 42 25.26 -33.96 43.78
C ASP A 42 23.98 -34.63 43.25
N ILE A 43 23.30 -34.09 42.22
CA ILE A 43 22.03 -34.66 41.74
C ILE A 43 22.05 -34.89 40.22
N ARG A 44 21.98 -36.16 39.79
CA ARG A 44 21.88 -36.54 38.38
C ARG A 44 20.52 -37.14 38.05
N VAL A 45 19.60 -36.30 37.61
CA VAL A 45 18.28 -36.72 37.12
C VAL A 45 18.41 -37.34 35.73
N THR A 46 18.10 -38.64 35.61
CA THR A 46 18.05 -39.35 34.32
C THR A 46 16.66 -39.92 34.13
N TYR A 47 15.83 -39.32 33.28
CA TYR A 47 14.54 -39.91 32.92
C TYR A 47 14.68 -40.78 31.66
N GLY A 48 13.94 -41.87 31.63
CA GLY A 48 13.75 -42.72 30.45
C GLY A 48 12.26 -42.83 30.15
N PHE A 49 11.91 -42.99 28.88
CA PHE A 49 10.53 -43.24 28.46
C PHE A 49 10.35 -44.74 28.23
N LEU A 50 9.35 -45.36 28.86
CA LEU A 50 8.89 -46.69 28.48
C LEU A 50 7.73 -46.53 27.50
N LYS A 51 7.98 -46.83 26.21
CA LYS A 51 6.92 -46.89 25.21
C LYS A 51 6.36 -48.30 25.20
N ARG A 52 5.14 -48.49 25.72
CA ARG A 52 4.44 -49.77 25.65
C ARG A 52 3.44 -49.72 24.49
N ASP A 53 3.71 -50.52 23.46
CA ASP A 53 2.81 -50.92 22.37
C ASP A 53 1.88 -49.85 21.80
N GLY A 54 2.45 -48.83 21.14
CA GLY A 54 1.73 -48.02 20.13
C GLY A 54 0.54 -47.16 20.61
N VAL A 55 0.15 -47.23 21.88
CA VAL A 55 -0.89 -46.40 22.50
C VAL A 55 -0.20 -45.34 23.34
N ASN A 56 -0.67 -44.08 23.28
CA ASN A 56 -0.19 -42.99 24.13
C ASN A 56 -0.56 -43.27 25.61
N ALA A 57 0.18 -44.15 26.27
CA ALA A 57 0.10 -44.39 27.70
C ALA A 57 0.98 -43.38 28.46
N PRO A 58 0.58 -42.96 29.68
CA PRO A 58 1.38 -42.06 30.51
C PRO A 58 2.75 -42.67 30.81
N VAL A 59 3.77 -41.82 30.78
CA VAL A 59 5.17 -42.24 30.86
C VAL A 59 5.64 -42.14 32.30
N ASP A 60 6.08 -43.26 32.87
CA ASP A 60 6.75 -43.28 34.17
C ASP A 60 8.21 -42.83 34.03
N ALA A 61 8.60 -41.81 34.79
CA ALA A 61 9.99 -41.33 34.87
C ALA A 61 10.65 -41.84 36.16
N ILE A 62 11.81 -42.50 36.03
CA ILE A 62 12.61 -42.93 37.18
C ILE A 62 13.66 -41.85 37.47
N LEU A 63 13.83 -41.43 38.72
CA LEU A 63 14.90 -40.51 39.14
C LEU A 63 15.93 -41.23 40.00
N TYR A 64 17.20 -40.88 39.83
CA TYR A 64 18.29 -41.34 40.69
C TYR A 64 18.98 -40.11 41.31
N ALA A 65 19.25 -40.15 42.61
CA ALA A 65 20.08 -39.16 43.28
C ALA A 65 21.07 -39.89 44.18
N LYS A 66 22.34 -39.45 44.17
CA LYS A 66 23.39 -40.05 44.98
C LYS A 66 23.64 -39.15 46.18
N GLY A 67 23.50 -39.67 47.40
CA GLY A 67 23.84 -38.95 48.63
C GLY A 67 22.81 -37.90 49.11
N VAL A 68 21.56 -37.95 48.63
CA VAL A 68 20.50 -37.00 49.00
C VAL A 68 19.38 -37.71 49.76
N ASP A 69 18.98 -37.17 50.91
CA ASP A 69 17.83 -37.65 51.70
C ASP A 69 16.49 -37.30 51.02
N SER A 70 15.49 -38.17 51.18
CA SER A 70 14.07 -37.97 50.80
C SER A 70 13.53 -36.56 51.03
N THR A 71 13.91 -35.89 52.12
CA THR A 71 13.40 -34.57 52.50
C THR A 71 13.99 -33.46 51.64
N GLN A 72 15.30 -33.53 51.34
CA GLN A 72 15.94 -32.61 50.38
C GLN A 72 15.46 -32.85 48.95
N MET A 73 15.25 -34.11 48.58
CA MET A 73 14.74 -34.47 47.26
C MET A 73 13.32 -33.95 47.04
N ARG A 74 12.45 -34.03 48.07
CA ARG A 74 11.10 -33.41 48.07
C ARG A 74 11.15 -31.90 47.85
N LYS A 75 12.01 -31.18 48.57
CA LYS A 75 12.15 -29.72 48.43
C LYS A 75 12.64 -29.30 47.04
N LYS A 76 13.61 -30.02 46.46
CA LYS A 76 14.13 -29.72 45.12
C LYS A 76 13.17 -30.16 44.00
N CYS A 77 12.36 -31.21 44.19
CA CYS A 77 11.36 -31.65 43.22
C CYS A 77 10.03 -30.88 43.28
N GLN A 78 9.72 -30.16 44.38
CA GLN A 78 8.57 -29.25 44.43
C GLN A 78 8.60 -28.16 43.34
N LEU A 79 9.78 -27.84 42.80
CA LEU A 79 9.94 -26.97 41.63
C LEU A 79 9.44 -27.59 40.32
N ILE A 80 9.18 -28.91 40.29
CA ILE A 80 8.94 -29.65 39.05
C ILE A 80 7.47 -30.10 38.89
N THR A 81 6.64 -30.25 39.93
CA THR A 81 5.14 -30.35 39.82
C THR A 81 4.43 -30.55 41.17
N SER A 82 3.11 -30.29 41.20
CA SER A 82 2.10 -30.47 42.29
C SER A 82 2.17 -31.85 42.99
N PRO A 83 1.55 -32.09 44.18
CA PRO A 83 2.02 -33.05 45.18
C PRO A 83 1.96 -34.51 44.70
N THR A 84 3.05 -35.01 44.15
CA THR A 84 3.16 -36.39 43.70
C THR A 84 3.69 -37.31 44.80
N LEU A 85 3.10 -38.50 44.92
CA LEU A 85 3.38 -39.50 45.93
C LEU A 85 4.80 -40.05 45.77
N ILE A 86 5.74 -39.67 46.65
CA ILE A 86 7.08 -40.27 46.71
C ILE A 86 7.02 -41.47 47.63
N GLN A 87 7.08 -42.67 47.07
CA GLN A 87 7.24 -43.92 47.82
C GLN A 87 8.70 -44.32 47.89
N HIS A 88 9.17 -44.65 49.09
CA HIS A 88 10.50 -45.20 49.32
C HIS A 88 10.48 -46.69 48.98
N LEU A 89 11.26 -47.13 48.00
CA LEU A 89 11.38 -48.56 47.71
C LEU A 89 12.38 -49.19 48.69
N PRO A 90 12.09 -50.39 49.23
CA PRO A 90 13.06 -51.15 50.02
C PRO A 90 14.25 -51.58 49.15
N SER A 91 15.45 -51.60 49.73
CA SER A 91 16.71 -51.90 49.03
C SER A 91 16.85 -53.36 48.57
N HIS A 92 15.95 -54.27 48.96
CA HIS A 92 15.97 -55.68 48.56
C HIS A 92 14.54 -56.24 48.41
N GLY A 93 14.19 -56.72 47.21
CA GLY A 93 12.92 -57.39 46.90
C GLY A 93 12.90 -57.93 45.45
N PRO A 94 12.10 -58.97 45.16
CA PRO A 94 12.08 -59.61 43.85
C PRO A 94 11.39 -58.70 42.84
N GLY A 95 12.14 -58.20 41.86
CA GLY A 95 11.66 -57.24 40.84
C GLY A 95 12.65 -56.14 40.47
N LEU A 96 13.81 -56.02 41.14
CA LEU A 96 14.86 -55.08 40.73
C LEU A 96 15.69 -55.61 39.54
N PRO A 97 16.04 -54.76 38.56
CA PRO A 97 16.98 -55.12 37.50
C PRO A 97 18.36 -55.43 38.10
N PRO A 98 19.02 -56.56 37.73
CA PRO A 98 20.30 -56.92 38.28
C PRO A 98 21.41 -55.97 37.79
N GLY A 99 22.20 -55.41 38.72
CA GLY A 99 23.35 -54.54 38.41
C GLY A 99 23.44 -53.21 39.17
N LEU A 100 22.56 -52.94 40.14
CA LEU A 100 22.64 -51.71 40.93
C LEU A 100 23.69 -51.76 42.06
N PRO A 101 24.43 -50.67 42.33
CA PRO A 101 25.39 -50.60 43.43
C PRO A 101 24.66 -50.70 44.78
N PRO A 102 25.11 -51.56 45.72
CA PRO A 102 24.46 -51.74 47.01
C PRO A 102 24.61 -50.48 47.88
N GLY A 103 23.52 -50.05 48.53
CA GLY A 103 23.53 -49.07 49.62
C GLY A 103 23.05 -47.64 49.30
N LEU A 104 22.47 -47.37 48.12
CA LEU A 104 21.90 -46.05 47.80
C LEU A 104 20.36 -46.09 47.82
N PRO A 105 19.68 -45.10 48.45
CA PRO A 105 18.23 -45.05 48.48
C PRO A 105 17.66 -44.76 47.08
N LEU A 106 16.66 -45.54 46.65
CA LEU A 106 15.97 -45.37 45.37
C LEU A 106 14.59 -44.73 45.57
N TYR A 107 14.30 -43.69 44.79
CA TYR A 107 13.02 -43.00 44.79
C TYR A 107 12.40 -43.07 43.40
N VAL A 108 11.25 -43.74 43.28
CA VAL A 108 10.43 -43.69 42.07
C VAL A 108 9.37 -42.62 42.29
N ILE A 109 9.32 -41.63 41.40
CA ILE A 109 8.23 -40.64 41.37
C ILE A 109 7.23 -41.14 40.33
N GLY A 110 6.10 -41.67 40.79
CA GLY A 110 5.03 -42.09 39.89
C GLY A 110 4.37 -40.88 39.24
N HIS A 111 3.91 -41.03 38.00
CA HIS A 111 3.07 -40.07 37.26
C HIS A 111 3.64 -38.64 37.12
N VAL A 112 4.58 -38.48 36.19
CA VAL A 112 4.83 -37.17 35.59
C VAL A 112 3.84 -37.03 34.43
N SER A 113 2.61 -36.61 34.73
CA SER A 113 1.75 -36.03 33.70
C SER A 113 2.56 -34.89 33.10
N ALA A 114 2.98 -35.07 31.84
CA ALA A 114 3.85 -34.13 31.15
C ALA A 114 3.37 -32.71 31.42
N LEU A 115 4.26 -31.84 31.87
CA LEU A 115 4.08 -30.40 31.78
C LEU A 115 4.04 -30.03 30.29
N SER A 116 3.01 -30.43 29.55
CA SER A 116 2.43 -29.52 28.60
C SER A 116 1.95 -28.36 29.45
N ARG A 117 2.66 -27.24 29.41
CA ARG A 117 1.94 -25.98 29.60
C ARG A 117 0.86 -26.03 28.54
N ASP A 118 -0.38 -26.30 28.95
CA ASP A 118 -1.52 -26.07 28.09
C ASP A 118 -1.36 -24.62 27.65
N ARG A 119 -1.11 -24.42 26.34
CA ARG A 119 -1.10 -23.08 25.76
C ARG A 119 -2.39 -22.45 26.24
N ARG A 120 -2.29 -21.31 26.94
CA ARG A 120 -3.48 -20.49 27.16
C ARG A 120 -4.04 -20.17 25.78
N ALA A 121 -5.35 -19.99 25.63
CA ALA A 121 -5.94 -19.62 24.34
C ALA A 121 -5.25 -18.38 23.73
N ASP A 122 -4.60 -17.57 24.57
CA ASP A 122 -3.89 -16.34 24.24
C ASP A 122 -2.37 -16.50 24.06
N ASP A 123 -1.80 -17.70 24.23
CA ASP A 123 -0.38 -17.98 23.95
C ASP A 123 -0.17 -18.12 22.43
N HIS A 124 -0.19 -16.98 21.73
CA HIS A 124 0.19 -16.92 20.32
C HIS A 124 1.70 -17.08 20.18
N ASP A 125 2.15 -17.82 19.17
CA ASP A 125 3.57 -17.92 18.87
C ASP A 125 4.10 -16.50 18.57
N PRO A 126 5.16 -16.01 19.23
CA PRO A 126 5.68 -14.66 18.98
C PRO A 126 6.00 -14.43 17.49
N LEU A 127 6.28 -15.49 16.72
CA LEU A 127 6.44 -15.40 15.27
C LEU A 127 5.11 -15.15 14.54
N GLU A 128 4.01 -15.75 14.99
CA GLU A 128 2.67 -15.58 14.39
C GLU A 128 2.13 -14.15 14.59
N VAL A 129 2.42 -13.55 15.76
CA VAL A 129 2.12 -12.14 16.03
C VAL A 129 2.92 -11.20 15.11
N VAL A 130 4.20 -11.49 14.89
CA VAL A 130 5.03 -10.68 13.97
C VAL A 130 4.59 -10.85 12.52
N VAL A 131 4.28 -12.07 12.08
CA VAL A 131 3.82 -12.35 10.71
C VAL A 131 2.47 -11.70 10.43
N SER A 132 1.52 -11.76 11.37
CA SER A 132 0.23 -11.07 11.25
C SER A 132 0.39 -9.55 11.20
N GLY A 133 1.26 -8.98 12.05
CA GLY A 133 1.58 -7.55 12.02
C GLY A 133 2.22 -7.11 10.70
N LEU A 134 3.19 -7.86 10.17
CA LEU A 134 3.82 -7.59 8.87
C LEU A 134 2.82 -7.74 7.72
N SER A 135 1.96 -8.75 7.76
CA SER A 135 0.90 -8.93 6.75
C SER A 135 -0.08 -7.76 6.76
N GLN A 136 -0.43 -7.24 7.93
CA GLN A 136 -1.29 -6.06 8.06
C GLN A 136 -0.59 -4.82 7.48
N GLN A 137 0.69 -4.60 7.81
CA GLN A 137 1.47 -3.50 7.25
C GLN A 137 1.61 -3.58 5.72
N LEU A 138 1.80 -4.77 5.16
CA LEU A 138 1.83 -4.96 3.70
C LEU A 138 0.48 -4.63 3.06
N SER A 139 -0.63 -5.02 3.69
CA SER A 139 -1.96 -4.68 3.20
C SER A 139 -2.22 -3.17 3.22
N GLU A 140 -1.84 -2.51 4.33
CA GLU A 140 -1.99 -1.05 4.47
C GLU A 140 -1.09 -0.29 3.49
N LEU A 141 0.16 -0.73 3.32
CA LEU A 141 1.08 -0.12 2.37
C LEU A 141 0.61 -0.32 0.93
N ASN A 142 0.09 -1.50 0.59
CA ASN A 142 -0.46 -1.76 -0.75
C ASN A 142 -1.69 -0.89 -1.03
N ALA A 143 -2.58 -0.70 -0.04
CA ALA A 143 -3.71 0.21 -0.17
C ALA A 143 -3.25 1.67 -0.36
N LYS A 144 -2.21 2.11 0.35
CA LYS A 144 -1.62 3.44 0.17
C LYS A 144 -0.99 3.61 -1.22
N VAL A 145 -0.26 2.62 -1.72
CA VAL A 145 0.32 2.64 -3.07
C VAL A 145 -0.78 2.77 -4.11
N GLN A 146 -1.85 1.97 -4.01
CA GLN A 146 -2.98 2.05 -4.94
C GLN A 146 -3.68 3.42 -4.91
N ALA A 147 -3.87 4.00 -3.71
CA ALA A 147 -4.46 5.33 -3.59
C ALA A 147 -3.57 6.42 -4.21
N GLN A 148 -2.26 6.36 -3.99
CA GLN A 148 -1.31 7.30 -4.59
C GLN A 148 -1.20 7.14 -6.10
N GLU A 149 -1.26 5.92 -6.62
CA GLU A 149 -1.28 5.66 -8.07
C GLU A 149 -2.52 6.27 -8.72
N ALA A 150 -3.70 6.16 -8.08
CA ALA A 150 -4.93 6.80 -8.55
C ALA A 150 -4.83 8.33 -8.55
N GLU A 151 -4.26 8.93 -7.50
CA GLU A 151 -4.03 10.37 -7.42
C GLU A 151 -3.04 10.85 -8.49
N ILE A 152 -1.92 10.14 -8.69
CA ILE A 152 -0.96 10.43 -9.76
C ILE A 152 -1.62 10.34 -11.14
N GLN A 153 -2.52 9.38 -11.34
CA GLN A 153 -3.23 9.23 -12.60
C GLN A 153 -4.16 10.42 -12.86
N ASP A 154 -4.86 10.90 -11.84
CA ASP A 154 -5.74 12.08 -11.94
C ASP A 154 -4.93 13.36 -12.19
N LEU A 155 -3.84 13.56 -11.45
CA LEU A 155 -2.92 14.70 -11.65
C LEU A 155 -2.32 14.71 -13.06
N LYS A 156 -1.92 13.54 -13.57
CA LYS A 156 -1.44 13.41 -14.95
C LYS A 156 -2.52 13.75 -15.99
N ALA A 157 -3.77 13.37 -15.73
CA ALA A 157 -4.88 13.74 -16.62
C ALA A 157 -5.13 15.25 -16.62
N HIS A 158 -5.04 15.90 -15.46
CA HIS A 158 -5.16 17.36 -15.35
C HIS A 158 -4.01 18.08 -16.06
N GLN A 159 -2.76 17.65 -15.85
CA GLN A 159 -1.60 18.20 -16.58
C GLN A 159 -1.74 18.03 -18.09
N ALA A 160 -2.13 16.84 -18.55
CA ALA A 160 -2.32 16.58 -19.97
C ALA A 160 -3.40 17.47 -20.59
N ALA A 161 -4.43 17.85 -19.83
CA ALA A 161 -5.48 18.77 -20.28
C ALA A 161 -5.00 20.23 -20.33
N ASP A 162 -4.13 20.64 -19.41
CA ASP A 162 -3.53 21.99 -19.40
C ASP A 162 -2.43 22.18 -20.44
N GLU A 163 -1.74 21.11 -20.83
CA GLU A 163 -0.74 21.11 -21.91
C GLU A 163 -1.35 21.19 -23.31
N GLN A 164 -2.65 20.92 -23.47
CA GLN A 164 -3.29 21.06 -24.78
C GLN A 164 -3.28 22.52 -25.23
N PRO A 165 -2.71 22.84 -26.40
CA PRO A 165 -2.67 24.20 -26.90
C PRO A 165 -4.10 24.68 -27.16
N VAL A 166 -4.44 25.84 -26.61
CA VAL A 166 -5.72 26.49 -26.87
C VAL A 166 -5.45 27.78 -27.61
N ALA A 167 -5.79 27.80 -28.89
CA ALA A 167 -5.69 28.99 -29.72
C ALA A 167 -6.59 28.88 -30.94
N PHE A 168 -7.09 30.02 -31.39
CA PHE A 168 -7.87 30.10 -32.62
C PHE A 168 -7.57 31.38 -33.39
N THR A 169 -7.84 31.32 -34.69
CA THR A 169 -7.87 32.48 -35.58
C THR A 169 -9.03 32.29 -36.54
N ALA A 170 -9.98 33.21 -36.50
CA ALA A 170 -11.17 33.22 -37.34
C ALA A 170 -11.28 34.54 -38.08
N ARG A 171 -11.92 34.47 -39.24
CA ARG A 171 -12.11 35.59 -40.16
C ARG A 171 -13.40 35.42 -40.96
N PHE A 172 -13.82 36.46 -41.66
CA PHE A 172 -14.94 36.34 -42.59
C PHE A 172 -14.52 35.63 -43.88
N SER A 173 -15.43 34.86 -44.47
CA SER A 173 -15.22 34.21 -45.78
C SER A 173 -15.31 35.19 -46.94
N LYS A 174 -16.09 36.27 -46.79
CA LYS A 174 -16.33 37.31 -47.80
C LYS A 174 -15.59 38.61 -47.45
N ALA A 175 -15.22 39.36 -48.48
CA ALA A 175 -14.62 40.69 -48.34
C ALA A 175 -15.66 41.75 -47.92
N GLY A 176 -16.85 41.75 -48.51
CA GLY A 176 -17.93 42.66 -48.10
C GLY A 176 -18.82 42.04 -47.04
N VAL A 177 -18.75 42.56 -45.81
CA VAL A 177 -19.70 42.22 -44.73
C VAL A 177 -20.57 43.44 -44.49
N LEU A 178 -21.84 43.37 -44.89
CA LEU A 178 -22.76 44.51 -44.95
C LEU A 178 -24.00 44.27 -44.11
N GLY A 179 -24.71 45.34 -43.75
CA GLY A 179 -25.98 45.27 -43.04
C GLY A 179 -25.84 44.80 -41.59
N LEU A 180 -24.70 45.08 -40.96
CA LEU A 180 -24.49 44.81 -39.55
C LEU A 180 -25.26 45.83 -38.69
N GLY A 181 -25.78 45.38 -37.56
CA GLY A 181 -26.43 46.24 -36.56
C GLY A 181 -25.58 46.42 -35.31
N ALA A 182 -25.77 47.53 -34.59
CA ALA A 182 -25.14 47.74 -33.29
C ALA A 182 -25.55 46.62 -32.30
N GLY A 183 -24.59 46.11 -31.54
CA GLY A 183 -24.75 44.98 -30.62
C GLY A 183 -24.79 43.61 -31.30
N GLN A 184 -24.74 43.54 -32.64
CA GLN A 184 -24.73 42.27 -33.35
C GLN A 184 -23.42 41.52 -33.11
N THR A 185 -23.51 40.27 -32.64
CA THR A 185 -22.36 39.36 -32.58
C THR A 185 -21.83 39.05 -33.97
N LEU A 186 -20.53 39.25 -34.15
CA LEU A 186 -19.83 38.99 -35.40
C LEU A 186 -19.49 37.50 -35.51
N LYS A 187 -20.05 36.85 -36.53
CA LYS A 187 -19.84 35.44 -36.83
C LYS A 187 -18.74 35.30 -37.87
N PHE A 188 -17.51 35.06 -37.41
CA PHE A 188 -16.38 34.82 -38.30
C PHE A 188 -16.45 33.37 -38.82
N ASP A 189 -17.12 33.20 -39.94
CA ASP A 189 -17.52 31.91 -40.52
C ASP A 189 -16.36 31.08 -41.09
N ARG A 190 -15.16 31.66 -41.24
CA ARG A 190 -13.97 30.96 -41.73
C ARG A 190 -12.89 30.87 -40.67
N VAL A 191 -12.66 29.65 -40.18
CA VAL A 191 -11.66 29.35 -39.15
C VAL A 191 -10.37 28.88 -39.80
N SER A 192 -9.26 29.54 -39.48
CA SER A 192 -7.92 29.19 -40.01
C SER A 192 -7.15 28.28 -39.04
N TYR A 193 -7.43 28.40 -37.74
CA TYR A 193 -6.82 27.61 -36.67
C TYR A 193 -7.80 27.53 -35.49
N ASN A 194 -7.87 26.39 -34.80
CA ASN A 194 -8.80 26.17 -33.67
C ASN A 194 -8.34 25.03 -32.74
N ALA A 195 -7.11 25.10 -32.24
CA ALA A 195 -6.63 24.14 -31.25
C ALA A 195 -7.43 24.29 -29.93
N GLY A 196 -7.79 23.16 -29.33
CA GLY A 196 -8.72 23.10 -28.20
C GLY A 196 -10.19 23.24 -28.59
N SER A 197 -10.51 23.47 -29.87
CA SER A 197 -11.89 23.57 -30.39
C SER A 197 -12.79 24.55 -29.63
N GLY A 198 -12.23 25.65 -29.13
CA GLY A 198 -12.96 26.62 -28.31
C GLY A 198 -13.81 27.59 -29.13
N TYR A 199 -13.44 27.90 -30.38
CA TYR A 199 -14.19 28.82 -31.23
C TYR A 199 -15.27 28.12 -32.06
N ASP A 200 -16.49 28.66 -32.06
CA ASP A 200 -17.61 28.20 -32.87
C ASP A 200 -17.98 29.23 -33.96
N PRO A 201 -17.75 28.90 -35.26
CA PRO A 201 -18.05 29.82 -36.36
C PRO A 201 -19.54 30.04 -36.61
N VAL A 202 -20.43 29.17 -36.10
CA VAL A 202 -21.89 29.30 -36.27
C VAL A 202 -22.44 30.38 -35.35
N THR A 203 -21.93 30.44 -34.12
CA THR A 203 -22.39 31.37 -33.09
C THR A 203 -21.52 32.62 -33.00
N GLY A 204 -20.23 32.52 -33.36
CA GLY A 204 -19.25 33.61 -33.24
C GLY A 204 -18.57 33.68 -31.87
N PHE A 205 -18.82 32.71 -30.99
CA PHE A 205 -18.30 32.68 -29.63
C PHE A 205 -17.05 31.80 -29.53
N PHE A 206 -16.11 32.24 -28.71
CA PHE A 206 -15.10 31.40 -28.11
C PHE A 206 -15.57 30.98 -26.72
N THR A 207 -15.50 29.68 -26.42
CA THR A 207 -15.76 29.11 -25.10
C THR A 207 -14.47 28.54 -24.54
N ALA A 208 -14.07 28.97 -23.34
CA ALA A 208 -12.82 28.51 -22.72
C ALA A 208 -12.89 27.00 -22.40
N PRO A 209 -12.06 26.14 -23.04
CA PRO A 209 -12.08 24.70 -22.78
C PRO A 209 -11.48 24.33 -21.41
N SER A 210 -10.60 25.18 -20.87
CA SER A 210 -10.00 25.08 -19.54
C SER A 210 -9.83 26.46 -18.92
N SER A 211 -9.72 26.53 -17.59
CA SER A 211 -9.48 27.81 -16.91
C SER A 211 -8.06 28.32 -17.18
N GLY A 212 -7.89 29.64 -17.25
CA GLY A 212 -6.58 30.26 -17.39
C GLY A 212 -6.62 31.69 -17.93
N THR A 213 -5.43 32.22 -18.21
CA THR A 213 -5.27 33.55 -18.79
C THR A 213 -5.22 33.47 -20.31
N TYR A 214 -6.08 34.26 -20.96
CA TYR A 214 -6.23 34.32 -22.40
C TYR A 214 -5.90 35.72 -22.93
N VAL A 215 -5.27 35.77 -24.10
CA VAL A 215 -5.09 37.00 -24.87
C VAL A 215 -5.99 36.92 -26.09
N PHE A 216 -6.74 37.99 -26.35
CA PHE A 216 -7.57 38.15 -27.52
C PHE A 216 -7.11 39.36 -28.31
N THR A 217 -7.01 39.21 -29.63
CA THR A 217 -6.68 40.28 -30.56
C THR A 217 -7.74 40.35 -31.63
N ILE A 218 -8.20 41.55 -31.90
CA ILE A 218 -9.10 41.85 -33.01
C ILE A 218 -8.42 42.84 -33.95
N GLN A 219 -8.65 42.64 -35.24
CA GLN A 219 -8.31 43.59 -36.27
C GLN A 219 -9.58 43.87 -37.07
N VAL A 220 -9.80 45.12 -37.43
CA VAL A 220 -10.93 45.57 -38.23
C VAL A 220 -10.41 46.41 -39.38
N MET A 221 -11.01 46.22 -40.54
CA MET A 221 -10.85 47.11 -41.68
C MET A 221 -12.20 47.68 -42.09
N ASN A 222 -12.23 48.98 -42.31
CA ASN A 222 -13.40 49.69 -42.76
C ASN A 222 -13.71 49.38 -44.23
N HIS A 223 -14.98 49.09 -44.54
CA HIS A 223 -15.47 48.92 -45.92
C HIS A 223 -16.16 50.18 -46.45
N GLY A 224 -16.52 51.14 -45.59
CA GLY A 224 -17.21 52.35 -46.03
C GLY A 224 -16.29 53.45 -46.55
N THR A 225 -16.86 54.40 -47.27
CA THR A 225 -16.28 55.72 -47.57
C THR A 225 -16.93 56.78 -46.68
N ASP A 226 -16.49 58.04 -46.79
CA ASP A 226 -17.21 59.23 -46.31
C ASP A 226 -17.67 59.15 -44.84
N ASP A 227 -16.73 59.23 -43.89
CA ASP A 227 -17.00 59.22 -42.46
C ASP A 227 -17.67 57.94 -41.92
N ASN A 228 -17.67 56.85 -42.70
CA ASN A 228 -18.07 55.55 -42.18
C ASN A 228 -17.17 55.13 -41.02
N VAL A 229 -17.79 54.60 -39.98
CA VAL A 229 -17.12 54.07 -38.79
C VAL A 229 -17.30 52.56 -38.76
N ALA A 230 -16.21 51.87 -38.50
CA ALA A 230 -16.15 50.46 -38.18
C ALA A 230 -15.56 50.31 -36.77
N GLU A 231 -16.43 50.23 -35.78
CA GLU A 231 -16.03 49.96 -34.40
C GLU A 231 -16.57 48.61 -33.95
N ILE A 232 -15.65 47.75 -33.51
CA ILE A 232 -15.95 46.42 -33.00
C ILE A 232 -15.29 46.24 -31.64
N ALA A 233 -15.92 45.46 -30.76
CA ALA A 233 -15.41 45.27 -29.41
C ALA A 233 -15.41 43.81 -28.99
N VAL A 234 -14.39 43.41 -28.23
CA VAL A 234 -14.31 42.10 -27.58
C VAL A 234 -15.12 42.16 -26.29
N TYR A 235 -15.97 41.17 -26.07
CA TYR A 235 -16.77 41.01 -24.87
C TYR A 235 -16.38 39.73 -24.12
N LYS A 236 -16.46 39.78 -22.78
CA LYS A 236 -16.59 38.59 -21.91
C LYS A 236 -18.00 38.57 -21.36
N GLY A 237 -18.81 37.61 -21.78
CA GLY A 237 -20.25 37.65 -21.52
C GLY A 237 -20.85 38.99 -21.98
N THR A 238 -21.36 39.81 -21.06
CA THR A 238 -21.92 41.14 -21.38
C THR A 238 -20.95 42.30 -21.16
N THR A 239 -19.73 42.03 -20.68
CA THR A 239 -18.76 43.07 -20.31
C THR A 239 -17.81 43.36 -21.48
N PRO A 240 -17.75 44.62 -21.98
CA PRO A 240 -16.77 44.99 -23.00
C PRO A 240 -15.35 45.02 -22.40
N LEU A 241 -14.39 44.46 -23.14
CA LEU A 241 -12.99 44.36 -22.72
C LEU A 241 -12.06 45.29 -23.49
N ALA A 242 -12.26 45.44 -24.80
CA ALA A 242 -11.47 46.31 -25.66
C ALA A 242 -12.20 46.61 -26.97
N ASN A 243 -11.97 47.81 -27.53
CA ASN A 243 -12.58 48.28 -28.77
C ASN A 243 -11.49 48.52 -29.82
N ALA A 244 -11.74 48.10 -31.05
CA ALA A 244 -10.97 48.48 -32.23
C ALA A 244 -11.83 49.40 -33.09
N TYR A 245 -11.26 50.53 -33.49
CA TYR A 245 -11.95 51.58 -34.24
C TYR A 245 -11.18 51.88 -35.53
N ALA A 246 -11.89 51.88 -36.65
CA ALA A 246 -11.40 52.33 -37.96
C ALA A 246 -12.44 53.29 -38.55
N CYS A 247 -12.02 54.41 -39.14
CA CYS A 247 -12.96 55.36 -39.70
C CYS A 247 -12.44 56.11 -40.91
N CYS A 248 -13.38 56.87 -41.47
CA CYS A 248 -13.16 58.11 -42.19
C CYS A 248 -12.61 57.92 -43.61
N THR A 249 -11.93 56.82 -43.89
CA THR A 249 -11.49 56.45 -45.23
C THR A 249 -11.72 54.97 -45.50
N HIS A 250 -11.86 54.65 -46.79
CA HIS A 250 -11.94 53.27 -47.25
C HIS A 250 -10.65 52.53 -46.94
N TYR A 251 -10.77 51.32 -46.40
CA TYR A 251 -9.64 50.49 -45.94
C TYR A 251 -8.87 51.02 -44.73
N ASP A 252 -9.38 52.01 -44.00
CA ASP A 252 -8.80 52.33 -42.70
C ASP A 252 -8.85 51.11 -41.77
N THR A 253 -7.88 50.99 -40.86
CA THR A 253 -7.74 49.82 -40.01
C THR A 253 -7.59 50.17 -38.55
N GLY A 254 -8.24 49.39 -37.69
CA GLY A 254 -8.13 49.46 -36.25
C GLY A 254 -7.75 48.10 -35.69
N SER A 255 -7.12 48.09 -34.53
CA SER A 255 -6.86 46.83 -33.81
C SER A 255 -6.92 47.06 -32.31
N ALA A 256 -7.21 46.00 -31.58
CA ALA A 256 -7.20 46.02 -30.12
C ALA A 256 -6.76 44.66 -29.60
N THR A 257 -6.16 44.66 -28.41
CA THR A 257 -5.76 43.45 -27.70
C THR A 257 -6.19 43.57 -26.25
N THR A 258 -6.67 42.47 -25.68
CA THR A 258 -7.03 42.38 -24.26
C THR A 258 -6.56 41.06 -23.67
N THR A 259 -6.19 41.11 -22.40
CA THR A 259 -5.81 39.94 -21.61
C THR A 259 -6.83 39.75 -20.51
N VAL A 260 -7.41 38.56 -20.41
CA VAL A 260 -8.48 38.28 -19.46
C VAL A 260 -8.38 36.86 -18.93
N HIS A 261 -8.69 36.70 -17.64
CA HIS A 261 -8.89 35.38 -17.05
C HIS A 261 -10.27 34.83 -17.44
N LEU A 262 -10.29 33.59 -17.92
CA LEU A 262 -11.52 32.85 -18.18
C LEU A 262 -11.53 31.58 -17.34
N ASN A 263 -12.66 31.32 -16.69
CA ASN A 263 -12.98 30.01 -16.15
C ASN A 263 -13.45 29.10 -17.28
N LYS A 264 -13.24 27.78 -17.13
CA LYS A 264 -13.78 26.78 -18.04
C LYS A 264 -15.28 27.03 -18.29
N GLY A 265 -15.68 27.11 -19.56
CA GLY A 265 -17.05 27.36 -19.98
C GLY A 265 -17.45 28.83 -20.09
N GLU A 266 -16.64 29.79 -19.61
CA GLU A 266 -16.88 31.20 -19.88
C GLU A 266 -16.60 31.53 -21.35
N THR A 267 -17.32 32.53 -21.86
CA THR A 267 -17.30 32.87 -23.28
C THR A 267 -16.77 34.27 -23.55
N THR A 268 -16.13 34.41 -24.71
CA THR A 268 -15.81 35.69 -25.33
C THR A 268 -16.28 35.74 -26.77
N HIS A 269 -16.60 36.93 -27.25
CA HIS A 269 -17.05 37.14 -28.63
C HIS A 269 -16.78 38.58 -29.04
N VAL A 270 -16.96 38.86 -30.33
CA VAL A 270 -16.85 40.21 -30.87
C VAL A 270 -18.23 40.70 -31.25
N GLN A 271 -18.56 41.94 -30.90
CA GLN A 271 -19.78 42.61 -31.33
C GLN A 271 -19.47 43.84 -32.16
N MET A 272 -20.38 44.16 -33.07
CA MET A 272 -20.42 45.47 -33.71
C MET A 272 -20.81 46.52 -32.67
N PHE A 273 -19.93 47.49 -32.41
CA PHE A 273 -20.21 48.59 -31.49
C PHE A 273 -20.84 49.78 -32.24
N GLN A 274 -20.20 50.20 -33.33
CA GLN A 274 -20.69 51.27 -34.20
C GLN A 274 -20.37 50.97 -35.66
N GLY A 275 -21.32 51.28 -36.55
CA GLY A 275 -21.20 51.06 -37.99
C GLY A 275 -22.10 49.95 -38.51
N THR A 276 -22.05 49.72 -39.82
CA THR A 276 -22.93 48.73 -40.48
C THR A 276 -22.21 47.86 -41.51
N MET A 277 -20.91 48.10 -41.73
CA MET A 277 -20.14 47.38 -42.74
C MET A 277 -18.69 47.20 -42.32
N LEU A 278 -18.11 46.06 -42.66
CA LEU A 278 -16.73 45.70 -42.39
C LEU A 278 -16.10 45.09 -43.64
N TYR A 279 -14.81 45.33 -43.83
CA TYR A 279 -14.04 44.65 -44.87
C TYR A 279 -13.48 43.36 -44.28
N GLY A 280 -14.11 42.24 -44.63
CA GLY A 280 -13.81 40.91 -44.13
C GLY A 280 -12.58 40.26 -44.75
N ASP A 281 -12.70 39.04 -45.25
CA ASP A 281 -11.60 38.17 -45.70
C ASP A 281 -10.46 38.10 -44.68
N ARG A 282 -9.24 38.53 -45.00
CA ARG A 282 -8.07 38.49 -44.10
C ARG A 282 -7.84 39.81 -43.36
N PHE A 283 -8.70 40.80 -43.57
CA PHE A 283 -8.50 42.16 -43.09
C PHE A 283 -9.24 42.45 -41.79
N THR A 284 -10.33 41.73 -41.53
CA THR A 284 -11.03 41.73 -40.24
C THR A 284 -10.98 40.34 -39.64
N THR A 285 -10.28 40.21 -38.52
CA THR A 285 -9.93 38.93 -37.90
C THR A 285 -10.14 38.97 -36.39
N PHE A 286 -10.48 37.81 -35.83
CA PHE A 286 -10.53 37.58 -34.39
C PHE A 286 -9.66 36.39 -34.05
N SER A 287 -8.69 36.61 -33.16
CA SER A 287 -7.76 35.59 -32.69
C SER A 287 -7.72 35.58 -31.17
N GLY A 288 -7.44 34.42 -30.60
CA GLY A 288 -7.19 34.30 -29.18
C GLY A 288 -6.32 33.09 -28.84
N THR A 289 -5.54 33.21 -27.77
CA THR A 289 -4.59 32.20 -27.31
C THR A 289 -4.57 32.14 -25.78
N LYS A 290 -4.57 30.94 -25.22
CA LYS A 290 -4.28 30.72 -23.78
C LYS A 290 -2.78 30.89 -23.57
N ILE A 291 -2.39 31.81 -22.69
CA ILE A 291 -0.98 32.11 -22.40
C ILE A 291 -0.50 31.51 -21.08
N ALA A 292 -1.41 31.17 -20.17
CA ALA A 292 -1.09 30.49 -18.93
C ALA A 292 -2.30 29.66 -18.43
N PRO A 293 -2.08 28.46 -17.87
CA PRO A 293 -3.09 27.77 -17.07
C PRO A 293 -3.40 28.54 -15.78
N ASN A 294 -4.49 28.15 -15.11
CA ASN A 294 -4.91 28.72 -13.82
C ASN A 294 -4.08 28.18 -12.66
#